data_AF-A0A8T5U0V3-F1
#
_entry.id   AF-A0A8T5U0V3-F1
#
_cell.length_a   1.000
_cell.length_b   1.000
_cell.length_c   1.000
_cell.angle_alpha   90.00
_cell.angle_beta   90.00
_cell.angle_gamma   90.00
#
_symmetry.space_group_name_H-M   'P 1'
#
loop_
_entity.id
_entity.type
_entity.pdbx_description
1 polymer ?
#
loop_
_entity_poly.entity_id
_entity_poly.type
_entity_poly.pdbx_seq_one_letter_code
_entity_poly.pdbx_strand_id
1 'polypeptide(L)' 'MEQEENKKEEFAREFMTQEGLKGKANRIKIMSIIDKVGYNKDKVKVAFLRATISERIHHE' A
#
# COMPACT_ATOMS: atom_id res chain seq x y z
N MET A 1 0.84 5.43 20.10
CA MET A 1 -0.11 4.97 19.06
C MET A 1 -0.24 6.01 17.95
N GLU A 2 -0.52 7.27 18.27
CA GLU A 2 -0.64 8.38 17.28
C GLU A 2 0.62 8.62 16.42
N GLN A 3 1.83 8.56 17.00
CA GLN A 3 3.08 8.76 16.24
C GLN A 3 3.30 7.72 15.13
N GLU A 4 2.96 6.45 15.40
CA GLU A 4 3.15 5.37 14.42
C GLU A 4 2.10 5.47 13.30
N GLU A 5 0.89 5.90 13.64
CA GLU A 5 -0.18 6.13 12.68
C GLU A 5 0.14 7.29 11.74
N ASN A 6 0.67 8.39 12.27
CA ASN A 6 1.15 9.53 11.48
C ASN A 6 2.27 9.11 10.52
N LYS A 7 3.28 8.38 11.02
CA LYS A 7 4.38 7.87 10.19
C LYS A 7 3.88 6.96 9.06
N LYS A 8 2.91 6.10 9.35
CA LYS A 8 2.28 5.22 8.36
C LYS A 8 1.54 6.02 7.30
N GLU A 9 0.79 7.03 7.71
CA GLU A 9 0.07 7.88 6.78
C GLU A 9 1.02 8.70 5.88
N GLU A 10 2.08 9.27 6.44
CA GLU A 10 3.11 9.98 5.68
C GLU A 10 3.77 9.08 4.64
N PHE A 11 4.23 7.91 5.05
CA PHE A 11 4.81 6.94 4.12
C PHE A 11 3.82 6.57 3.00
N ALA A 12 2.56 6.32 3.34
CA ALA A 12 1.55 6.00 2.36
C ALA A 12 1.33 7.14 1.35
N ARG A 13 1.33 8.41 1.82
CA ARG A 13 1.18 9.60 0.96
C ARG A 13 2.38 9.77 0.02
N GLU A 14 3.60 9.59 0.51
CA GLU A 14 4.82 9.67 -0.30
C GLU A 14 4.85 8.56 -1.36
N PHE A 15 4.58 7.32 -0.93
CA PHE A 15 4.50 6.16 -1.82
C PHE A 15 3.49 6.40 -2.95
N MET A 16 2.29 6.87 -2.60
CA MET A 16 1.25 7.18 -3.57
C MET A 16 1.70 8.27 -4.56
N THR A 17 2.36 9.32 -4.08
CA THR A 17 2.85 10.40 -4.93
C THR A 17 3.89 9.90 -5.92
N GLN A 18 4.85 9.08 -5.47
CA GLN A 18 5.93 8.54 -6.30
C GLN A 18 5.42 7.55 -7.36
N GLU A 19 4.40 6.77 -7.04
CA GLU A 19 3.81 5.78 -7.96
C GLU A 19 2.62 6.35 -8.76
N GLY A 20 2.33 7.65 -8.65
CA GLY A 20 1.24 8.32 -9.37
C GLY A 20 -0.17 7.90 -8.93
N LEU A 21 -0.31 7.33 -7.73
CA LEU A 21 -1.57 6.81 -7.18
C LEU A 21 -2.36 7.92 -6.47
N LYS A 22 -3.68 7.86 -6.60
CA LYS A 22 -4.60 8.78 -5.93
C LYS A 22 -5.75 8.03 -5.28
N GLY A 23 -6.46 8.71 -4.38
CA GLY A 23 -7.71 8.23 -3.79
C GLY A 23 -7.58 7.52 -2.45
N LYS A 24 -8.64 7.63 -1.64
CA LYS A 24 -8.70 7.11 -0.25
C LYS A 24 -8.52 5.59 -0.19
N ALA A 25 -9.09 4.85 -1.14
CA ALA A 25 -9.01 3.39 -1.17
C ALA A 25 -7.57 2.87 -1.31
N ASN A 26 -6.79 3.50 -2.18
CA ASN A 26 -5.36 3.16 -2.35
C ASN A 26 -4.58 3.44 -1.07
N ARG A 27 -4.82 4.58 -0.41
CA ARG A 27 -4.18 4.93 0.86
C ARG A 27 -4.47 3.88 1.95
N ILE A 28 -5.73 3.53 2.14
CA ILE A 28 -6.14 2.52 3.14
C ILE A 28 -5.48 1.17 2.84
N LYS A 29 -5.46 0.74 1.57
CA LYS A 29 -4.84 -0.52 1.15
C LYS A 29 -3.33 -0.50 1.42
N ILE A 30 -2.63 0.59 1.09
CA ILE A 30 -1.20 0.75 1.35
C ILE A 30 -0.91 0.73 2.85
N MET A 31 -1.68 1.45 3.67
CA MET A 31 -1.53 1.42 5.13
C MET A 31 -1.68 0.00 5.69
N SER A 32 -2.68 -0.77 5.22
CA SER A 32 -2.86 -2.18 5.60
C SER A 32 -1.73 -3.09 5.12
N ILE A 33 -1.07 -2.75 4.02
CA ILE A 33 0.11 -3.48 3.53
C ILE A 33 1.33 -3.17 4.41
N ILE A 34 1.53 -1.90 4.81
CA ILE A 34 2.61 -1.49 5.70
C ILE A 34 2.53 -2.25 7.03
N ASP A 35 1.32 -2.46 7.56
CA ASP A 35 1.11 -3.29 8.76
C ASP A 35 1.66 -4.72 8.65
N LYS A 36 1.74 -5.25 7.42
CA LYS A 36 2.16 -6.64 7.16
C LYS A 36 3.63 -6.75 6.78
N VAL A 37 4.15 -5.78 6.03
CA VAL A 37 5.49 -5.88 5.42
C VAL A 37 6.47 -4.81 5.91
N GLY A 38 6.00 -3.88 6.75
CA GLY A 38 6.74 -2.72 7.22
C GLY A 38 6.91 -1.63 6.17
N TYR A 39 7.79 -0.67 6.46
CA TYR A 39 8.05 0.53 5.65
C TYR A 39 9.03 0.30 4.48
N ASN A 40 9.11 -0.92 3.96
CA ASN A 40 9.98 -1.22 2.81
C ASN A 40 9.23 -0.95 1.50
N LYS A 41 9.68 0.06 0.75
CA LYS A 41 9.02 0.53 -0.47
C LYS A 41 8.83 -0.58 -1.52
N ASP A 42 9.84 -1.40 -1.77
CA ASP A 42 9.75 -2.49 -2.76
C ASP A 42 8.74 -3.56 -2.34
N LYS A 43 8.76 -3.96 -1.07
CA LYS A 43 7.78 -4.91 -0.53
C LYS A 43 6.36 -4.36 -0.60
N VAL A 44 6.17 -3.08 -0.24
CA VAL A 44 4.87 -2.41 -0.33
C VAL A 44 4.39 -2.37 -1.77
N LYS A 45 5.27 -2.07 -2.73
CA LYS A 45 4.94 -2.04 -4.16
C LYS A 45 4.51 -3.40 -4.69
N VAL A 46 5.29 -4.45 -4.44
CA VAL A 46 4.95 -5.81 -4.86
C VAL A 46 3.62 -6.26 -4.25
N ALA A 47 3.43 -6.02 -2.95
CA ALA A 47 2.20 -6.38 -2.27
C ALA A 47 0.98 -5.59 -2.77
N PHE A 48 1.15 -4.29 -3.06
CA PHE A 48 0.11 -3.44 -3.61
C PHE A 48 -0.31 -3.91 -5.00
N LEU A 49 0.66 -4.12 -5.90
CA LEU A 49 0.42 -4.64 -7.24
C LEU A 49 -0.33 -5.97 -7.19
N ARG A 50 0.11 -6.92 -6.35
CA ARG A 50 -0.60 -8.20 -6.15
C ARG A 50 -2.03 -8.01 -5.65
N ALA A 51 -2.26 -7.04 -4.76
CA ALA A 51 -3.58 -6.74 -4.22
C ALA A 51 -4.48 -5.95 -5.19
N THR A 52 -3.94 -5.44 -6.30
CA THR A 52 -4.66 -4.69 -7.34
C THR A 52 -4.68 -5.37 -8.70
N ILE A 53 -3.94 -6.47 -8.89
CA ILE A 53 -4.10 -7.35 -10.05
C ILE A 53 -5.55 -7.85 -10.04
N SER A 54 -6.31 -7.41 -11.03
CA SER A 54 -7.73 -7.71 -11.17
C SER A 54 -7.97 -9.13 -11.71
N GLU A 55 -6.94 -9.77 -12.26
CA GLU A 55 -7.01 -11.16 -12.68
C GLU A 55 -6.79 -12.07 -11.48
N ARG A 56 -7.90 -12.39 -10.81
CA ARG A 56 -8.01 -13.67 -10.12
C ARG A 56 -7.82 -14.71 -11.21
N ILE A 57 -6.67 -15.39 -11.23
CA ILE A 57 -6.52 -16.60 -12.04
C ILE A 57 -7.58 -17.57 -11.50
N HIS A 58 -8.72 -17.66 -12.18
CA HIS A 58 -9.66 -18.75 -11.96
C HIS A 58 -8.97 -19.98 -12.55
N HIS A 59 -8.49 -20.86 -11.67
CA HIS A 59 -8.19 -22.21 -12.10
C HIS A 59 -9.52 -22.90 -12.41
N GLU A 60 -9.72 -23.27 -13.67
CA GLU A 60 -10.74 -24.25 -14.08
C GLU A 60 -10.38 -25.65 -13.57
#